data_AF-A0A955WLH9-F1
#
_entry.id   AF-A0A955WLH9-F1
#
_cell.length_a   1.000
_cell.length_b   1.000
_cell.length_c   1.000
_cell.angle_alpha   90.00
_cell.angle_beta   90.00
_cell.angle_gamma   90.00
#
_symmetry.space_group_name_H-M   'P 1'
#
loop_
_entity.id
_entity.type
_entity.pdbx_description
1 polymer ?
#
loop_
_entity_poly.entity_id
_entity_poly.type
_entity_poly.pdbx_seq_one_letter_code
_entity_poly.pdbx_strand_id
1 'polypeptide(L)'
;MSLKAPDLDDRTFDQLVDDARRCIRERCPEWTDLSPSDPGVTLVETFAYLTETLLYRLNRLPERAYVEFLRLNGVNLRPPHPATVRVQLLRSADTRAALRVPRGLRLRPGGSGDGPEFDTVEIAEFGPGQRNVTVRAVQGPLYEGELIGHGTGRSGLTLALPRAPIAADLADLPSLQIGVEATPDEVSPGLDVRSFDGRLFALWTEVATHTSERAPTERVFVADRIEGRVLFPPAGADGGPSPGALPAEGREIRAWYRLGAAEDGNLRPGLLTRIVGGPPGLRAENLTHATGWRPQETLDGALLRGPAALRASGRVITARDYERLALDHGGVGRARAITAAS
;
A
#
# COMPACT_ATOMS: atom_id res chain seq x y z
N MET A 1 17.04 -17.62 9.00
CA MET A 1 16.66 -18.11 10.34
C MET A 1 15.41 -17.37 10.75
N SER A 2 14.28 -18.07 10.84
CA SER A 2 13.06 -17.53 11.45
C SER A 2 13.32 -17.32 12.93
N LEU A 3 13.11 -16.11 13.44
CA LEU A 3 13.05 -15.89 14.88
C LEU A 3 11.84 -16.69 15.39
N LYS A 4 12.09 -17.77 16.13
CA LYS A 4 11.02 -18.51 16.80
C LYS A 4 10.44 -17.56 17.85
N ALA A 5 9.14 -17.29 17.77
CA ALA A 5 8.48 -16.52 18.81
C ALA A 5 8.77 -17.20 20.17
N PRO A 6 9.24 -16.45 21.18
CA PRO A 6 9.44 -17.04 22.50
C PRO A 6 8.08 -17.49 23.02
N ASP A 7 8.06 -18.70 23.60
CA ASP A 7 6.94 -19.11 24.44
C ASP A 7 7.03 -18.25 25.70
N LEU A 8 6.08 -17.33 25.89
CA LEU A 8 6.14 -16.34 26.96
C LEU A 8 5.86 -17.01 28.31
N ASP A 9 5.04 -18.05 28.29
CA ASP A 9 4.66 -18.85 29.45
C ASP A 9 4.05 -20.17 28.97
N ASP A 10 4.71 -21.27 29.29
CA ASP A 10 4.39 -22.64 28.81
C ASP A 10 3.65 -23.48 29.86
N ARG A 11 3.14 -22.85 30.93
CA ARG A 11 2.48 -23.56 32.02
C ARG A 11 1.19 -24.24 31.57
N THR A 12 1.08 -25.52 31.89
CA THR A 12 -0.11 -26.34 31.62
C THR A 12 -1.14 -26.21 32.74
N PHE A 13 -2.37 -26.63 32.46
CA PHE A 13 -3.45 -26.74 33.45
C PHE A 13 -2.98 -27.41 34.75
N ASP A 14 -2.33 -28.58 34.65
CA ASP A 14 -1.88 -29.34 35.82
C ASP A 14 -0.87 -28.54 36.65
N GLN A 15 0.08 -27.87 36.00
CA GLN A 15 1.08 -27.04 36.66
C GLN A 15 0.44 -25.84 37.38
N LEU A 16 -0.58 -25.23 36.75
CA LEU A 16 -1.33 -24.12 37.34
C LEU A 16 -2.15 -24.58 38.56
N VAL A 17 -2.78 -25.76 38.49
CA VAL A 17 -3.51 -26.35 39.61
C VAL A 17 -2.56 -26.71 40.76
N ASP A 18 -1.40 -27.29 40.46
CA ASP A 18 -0.41 -27.67 41.47
C ASP A 18 0.20 -26.45 42.17
N ASP A 19 0.49 -25.39 41.43
CA ASP A 19 0.95 -24.13 41.99
C ASP A 19 -0.11 -23.46 42.87
N ALA A 20 -1.37 -23.47 42.45
CA ALA A 20 -2.48 -22.97 43.26
C ALA A 20 -2.63 -23.78 44.55
N ARG A 21 -2.58 -25.11 44.49
CA ARG A 21 -2.62 -26.00 45.66
C ARG A 21 -1.46 -25.77 46.63
N ARG A 22 -0.27 -25.48 46.10
CA ARG A 22 0.90 -25.11 46.92
C ARG A 22 0.66 -23.80 47.66
N CYS A 23 0.17 -22.79 46.95
CA CYS A 23 -0.16 -21.48 47.51
C CYS A 23 -1.24 -21.58 48.61
N ILE A 24 -2.28 -22.39 48.39
CA ILE A 24 -3.34 -22.65 49.38
C ILE A 24 -2.75 -23.27 50.65
N ARG A 25 -1.91 -24.31 50.52
CA ARG A 25 -1.28 -24.97 51.68
C ARG A 25 -0.40 -24.03 52.52
N GLU A 26 0.23 -23.05 51.88
CA GLU A 26 1.10 -22.09 52.56
C GLU A 26 0.33 -20.92 53.19
N ARG A 27 -0.77 -20.48 52.56
CA ARG A 27 -1.44 -19.22 52.90
C ARG A 27 -2.80 -19.38 53.57
N CYS A 28 -3.44 -20.53 53.38
CA CYS A 28 -4.78 -20.84 53.89
C CYS A 28 -4.78 -22.21 54.59
N PRO A 29 -4.01 -22.39 55.68
CA PRO A 29 -3.90 -23.67 56.38
C PRO A 29 -5.25 -24.18 56.94
N GLU A 30 -6.24 -23.29 57.10
CA GLU A 30 -7.62 -23.63 57.46
C GLU A 30 -8.39 -24.39 56.37
N TRP A 31 -7.96 -24.29 55.11
CA TRP A 31 -8.56 -25.01 53.99
C TRP A 31 -7.92 -26.39 53.86
N THR A 32 -8.61 -27.40 54.40
CA THR A 32 -8.05 -28.76 54.60
C THR A 32 -8.49 -29.77 53.54
N ASP A 33 -9.68 -29.60 52.96
CA ASP A 33 -10.17 -30.46 51.89
C ASP A 33 -9.72 -29.92 50.52
N LEU A 34 -8.82 -30.66 49.86
CA LEU A 34 -8.34 -30.38 48.50
C LEU A 34 -8.74 -31.49 47.51
N SER A 35 -9.80 -32.23 47.83
CA SER A 35 -10.33 -33.27 46.97
C SER A 35 -11.07 -32.70 45.75
N PRO A 36 -11.26 -33.50 44.68
CA PRO A 36 -12.05 -33.07 43.52
C PRO A 36 -13.51 -32.72 43.84
N SER A 37 -14.04 -33.18 44.98
CA SER A 37 -15.40 -32.89 45.43
C SER A 37 -15.55 -31.53 46.12
N ASP A 38 -14.44 -30.86 46.46
CA ASP A 38 -14.49 -29.54 47.06
C ASP A 38 -14.86 -28.48 45.99
N PRO A 39 -15.94 -27.70 46.19
CA PRO A 39 -16.28 -26.61 45.28
C PRO A 39 -15.17 -25.55 45.16
N GLY A 40 -14.35 -25.36 46.20
CA GLY A 40 -13.19 -24.47 46.12
C GLY A 40 -12.14 -24.98 45.13
N VAL A 41 -11.84 -26.28 45.14
CA VAL A 41 -10.95 -26.93 44.16
C VAL A 41 -11.54 -26.84 42.74
N THR A 42 -12.85 -27.00 42.58
CA THR A 42 -13.51 -26.81 41.27
C THR A 42 -13.30 -25.40 40.72
N LEU A 43 -13.34 -24.36 41.58
CA LEU A 43 -13.02 -23.00 41.16
C LEU A 43 -11.55 -22.87 40.77
N VAL A 44 -10.62 -23.45 41.52
CA VAL A 44 -9.19 -23.47 41.19
C VAL A 44 -8.96 -24.09 39.80
N GLU A 45 -9.56 -25.25 39.54
CA GLU A 45 -9.48 -25.92 38.23
C GLU A 45 -10.10 -25.04 37.14
N THR A 46 -11.25 -24.41 37.39
CA THR A 46 -11.88 -23.49 36.42
C THR A 46 -10.96 -22.31 36.08
N PHE A 47 -10.34 -21.68 37.09
CA PHE A 47 -9.39 -20.60 36.87
C PHE A 47 -8.11 -21.08 36.17
N ALA A 48 -7.59 -22.26 36.50
CA ALA A 48 -6.44 -22.84 35.80
C ALA A 48 -6.74 -23.07 34.31
N TYR A 49 -7.93 -23.58 33.97
CA TYR A 49 -8.38 -23.77 32.59
C TYR A 49 -8.52 -22.43 31.83
N LEU A 50 -9.12 -21.42 32.47
CA LEU A 50 -9.23 -20.08 31.89
C LEU A 50 -7.84 -19.45 31.67
N THR A 51 -6.94 -19.62 32.63
CA THR A 51 -5.56 -19.12 32.54
C THR A 51 -4.78 -19.83 31.44
N GLU A 52 -4.82 -21.16 31.35
CA GLU A 52 -4.19 -21.90 30.24
C GLU A 52 -4.74 -21.47 28.87
N THR A 53 -6.06 -21.24 28.77
CA THR A 53 -6.69 -20.69 27.55
C THR A 53 -6.16 -19.29 27.22
N LEU A 54 -5.93 -18.45 28.23
CA LEU A 54 -5.34 -17.12 28.05
C LEU A 54 -3.85 -17.22 27.69
N LEU A 55 -3.08 -18.12 28.29
CA LEU A 55 -1.67 -18.37 27.95
C LEU A 55 -1.54 -18.85 26.50
N TYR A 56 -2.38 -19.79 26.09
CA TYR A 56 -2.49 -20.20 24.70
C TYR A 56 -2.78 -19.03 23.76
N ARG A 57 -3.69 -18.12 24.14
CA ARG A 57 -3.99 -16.91 23.35
C ARG A 57 -2.87 -15.87 23.39
N LEU A 58 -2.12 -15.77 24.49
CA LEU A 58 -1.00 -14.85 24.71
C LEU A 58 0.21 -15.30 23.88
N ASN A 59 0.53 -16.58 23.88
CA ASN A 59 1.52 -17.20 22.99
C ASN A 59 1.10 -17.15 21.52
N ARG A 60 -0.18 -16.82 21.26
CA ARG A 60 -0.75 -16.53 19.95
C ARG A 60 -1.10 -15.04 19.75
N LEU A 61 -0.74 -14.14 20.68
CA LEU A 61 -0.90 -12.69 20.49
C LEU A 61 -0.05 -12.31 19.28
N PRO A 62 -0.66 -11.80 18.22
CA PRO A 62 -0.54 -12.47 16.93
C PRO A 62 0.45 -11.74 16.01
N GLU A 63 0.62 -12.26 14.80
CA GLU A 63 1.16 -11.55 13.63
C GLU A 63 0.74 -10.08 13.57
N ARG A 64 -0.49 -9.74 13.97
CA ARG A 64 -1.00 -8.36 14.02
C ARG A 64 -0.23 -7.47 15.00
N ALA A 65 0.10 -7.96 16.20
CA ALA A 65 0.96 -7.21 17.12
C ALA A 65 2.35 -7.01 16.49
N TYR A 66 2.84 -8.02 15.76
CA TYR A 66 4.11 -7.95 15.04
C TYR A 66 4.09 -6.97 13.85
N VAL A 67 2.99 -6.92 13.09
CA VAL A 67 2.75 -5.91 12.04
C VAL A 67 2.74 -4.52 12.65
N GLU A 68 2.06 -4.33 13.79
CA GLU A 68 2.05 -3.04 14.48
C GLU A 68 3.44 -2.69 15.03
N PHE A 69 4.21 -3.66 15.54
CA PHE A 69 5.62 -3.45 15.91
C PHE A 69 6.47 -3.06 14.69
N LEU A 70 6.29 -3.70 13.53
CA LEU A 70 6.98 -3.33 12.29
C LEU A 70 6.60 -1.92 11.84
N ARG A 71 5.30 -1.57 11.86
CA ARG A 71 4.79 -0.23 11.57
C ARG A 71 5.39 0.81 12.51
N LEU A 72 5.42 0.54 13.83
CA LEU A 72 6.08 1.40 14.82
C LEU A 72 7.58 1.58 14.57
N ASN A 73 8.24 0.56 14.02
CA ASN A 73 9.64 0.61 13.61
C ASN A 73 9.85 1.20 12.19
N GLY A 74 8.81 1.76 11.57
CA GLY A 74 8.87 2.37 10.24
C GLY A 74 8.94 1.38 9.08
N VAL A 75 8.73 0.09 9.33
CA VAL A 75 8.71 -0.97 8.31
C VAL A 75 7.27 -1.17 7.85
N ASN A 76 6.87 -0.42 6.83
CA ASN A 76 5.58 -0.60 6.16
C ASN A 76 5.64 -1.71 5.11
N LEU A 77 4.55 -2.45 4.91
CA LEU A 77 4.41 -3.39 3.81
C LEU A 77 4.51 -2.65 2.48
N ARG A 78 5.28 -3.19 1.54
CA ARG A 78 5.34 -2.62 0.20
C ARG A 78 4.02 -2.84 -0.54
N PRO A 79 3.47 -1.80 -1.17
CA PRO A 79 2.31 -1.96 -2.03
C PRO A 79 2.63 -2.85 -3.23
N PRO A 80 1.61 -3.49 -3.84
CA PRO A 80 1.76 -4.23 -5.08
C PRO A 80 2.32 -3.32 -6.18
N HIS A 81 3.29 -3.79 -6.95
CA HIS A 81 3.87 -3.00 -8.04
C HIS A 81 3.20 -3.40 -9.36
N PRO A 82 2.70 -2.45 -10.17
CA PRO A 82 2.02 -2.80 -11.42
C PRO A 82 3.05 -3.13 -12.51
N ALA A 83 2.71 -4.03 -13.44
CA ALA A 83 3.47 -4.17 -14.67
C ALA A 83 3.28 -2.96 -15.59
N THR A 84 4.30 -2.66 -16.38
CA THR A 84 4.30 -1.61 -17.39
C THR A 84 4.79 -2.14 -18.71
N VAL A 85 4.25 -1.61 -19.80
CA VAL A 85 4.63 -2.02 -21.16
C VAL A 85 4.35 -0.90 -22.16
N ARG A 86 5.10 -0.87 -23.27
CA ARG A 86 4.75 -0.07 -24.44
C ARG A 86 3.93 -0.92 -25.42
N VAL A 87 2.77 -0.42 -25.78
CA VAL A 87 1.80 -1.05 -26.66
C VAL A 87 1.74 -0.25 -27.95
N GLN A 88 1.87 -0.94 -29.07
CA GLN A 88 1.57 -0.38 -30.36
C GLN A 88 0.07 -0.50 -30.62
N LEU A 89 -0.58 0.64 -30.84
CA LEU A 89 -1.94 0.70 -31.34
C LEU A 89 -1.89 0.81 -32.86
N LEU A 90 -2.60 -0.08 -33.54
CA LEU A 90 -2.70 -0.13 -35.00
C LEU A 90 -4.13 0.16 -35.42
N ARG A 91 -4.31 1.01 -36.43
CA ARG A 91 -5.62 1.25 -37.05
C ARG A 91 -5.73 0.57 -38.40
N SER A 92 -6.97 0.31 -38.84
CA SER A 92 -7.23 -0.23 -40.18
C SER A 92 -6.64 0.64 -41.30
N ALA A 93 -6.18 0.01 -42.38
CA ALA A 93 -5.51 0.66 -43.50
C ALA A 93 -6.43 1.63 -44.30
N ASP A 94 -7.74 1.42 -44.23
CA ASP A 94 -8.74 2.19 -44.98
C ASP A 94 -9.06 3.53 -44.33
N THR A 95 -8.67 3.73 -43.06
CA THR A 95 -8.98 4.94 -42.30
C THR A 95 -7.78 5.89 -42.29
N ARG A 96 -7.90 7.03 -42.99
CA ARG A 96 -6.84 8.06 -43.06
C ARG A 96 -7.10 9.32 -42.23
N ALA A 97 -8.32 9.50 -41.72
CA ALA A 97 -8.69 10.63 -40.88
C ALA A 97 -7.90 10.62 -39.56
N ALA A 98 -7.69 11.78 -38.95
CA ALA A 98 -7.09 11.85 -37.62
C ALA A 98 -7.96 11.07 -36.62
N LEU A 99 -7.33 10.30 -35.72
CA LEU A 99 -8.00 9.54 -34.68
C LEU A 99 -7.34 9.86 -33.34
N ARG A 100 -8.14 10.27 -32.37
CA ARG A 100 -7.69 10.51 -31.00
C ARG A 100 -8.30 9.44 -30.09
N VAL A 101 -7.44 8.68 -29.44
CA VAL A 101 -7.84 7.67 -28.45
C VAL A 101 -7.50 8.22 -27.06
N PRO A 102 -8.49 8.49 -26.20
CA PRO A 102 -8.23 8.92 -24.83
C PRO A 102 -7.36 7.90 -24.07
N ARG A 103 -6.69 8.37 -23.00
CA ARG A 103 -6.14 7.46 -22.00
C ARG A 103 -7.25 6.63 -21.35
N GLY A 104 -6.88 5.53 -20.70
CA GLY A 104 -7.83 4.60 -20.07
C GLY A 104 -8.37 3.55 -21.03
N LEU A 105 -7.73 3.35 -22.19
CA LEU A 105 -8.06 2.24 -23.08
C LEU A 105 -7.64 0.93 -22.41
N ARG A 106 -8.62 0.07 -22.14
CA ARG A 106 -8.40 -1.23 -21.50
C ARG A 106 -7.88 -2.26 -22.49
N LEU A 107 -6.82 -2.95 -22.08
CA LEU A 107 -6.09 -3.96 -22.83
C LEU A 107 -5.99 -5.24 -22.00
N ARG A 108 -6.17 -6.39 -22.65
CA ARG A 108 -6.08 -7.71 -22.02
C ARG A 108 -5.36 -8.70 -22.93
N PRO A 109 -4.80 -9.79 -22.38
CA PRO A 109 -4.24 -10.84 -23.19
C PRO A 109 -5.27 -11.42 -24.19
N GLY A 110 -4.78 -11.86 -25.34
CA GLY A 110 -5.60 -12.63 -26.28
C GLY A 110 -6.02 -13.98 -25.66
N GLY A 111 -7.22 -14.46 -26.01
CA GLY A 111 -7.77 -15.72 -25.51
C GLY A 111 -9.13 -15.55 -24.79
N SER A 112 -9.67 -16.68 -24.32
CA SER A 112 -10.99 -16.77 -23.65
C SER A 112 -10.94 -16.63 -22.13
N GLY A 113 -9.74 -16.47 -21.54
CA GLY A 113 -9.55 -16.36 -20.10
C GLY A 113 -9.71 -14.94 -19.55
N ASP A 114 -9.94 -14.88 -18.24
CA ASP A 114 -9.60 -13.71 -17.43
C ASP A 114 -8.06 -13.68 -17.33
N GLY A 115 -7.47 -12.51 -17.52
CA GLY A 115 -6.03 -12.30 -17.47
C GLY A 115 -5.69 -10.83 -17.27
N PRO A 116 -4.43 -10.48 -16.94
CA PRO A 116 -4.08 -9.18 -16.39
C PRO A 116 -4.58 -8.03 -17.25
N GLU A 117 -5.33 -7.12 -16.63
CA GLU A 117 -5.88 -5.93 -17.29
C GLU A 117 -4.89 -4.76 -17.22
N PHE A 118 -4.74 -4.05 -18.34
CA PHE A 118 -3.89 -2.87 -18.47
C PHE A 118 -4.67 -1.70 -19.03
N ASP A 119 -4.38 -0.49 -18.55
CA ASP A 119 -4.92 0.75 -19.08
C ASP A 119 -3.84 1.57 -19.77
N THR A 120 -4.15 2.17 -20.92
CA THR A 120 -3.28 3.21 -21.49
C THR A 120 -3.25 4.42 -20.58
N VAL A 121 -2.07 5.01 -20.37
CA VAL A 121 -1.90 6.16 -19.45
C VAL A 121 -1.76 7.50 -20.16
N GLU A 122 -1.67 7.47 -21.48
CA GLU A 122 -1.53 8.64 -22.34
C GLU A 122 -2.55 8.61 -23.48
N ILE A 123 -2.78 9.78 -24.07
CA ILE A 123 -3.64 9.95 -25.23
C ILE A 123 -2.88 9.47 -26.47
N ALA A 124 -3.48 8.59 -27.26
CA ALA A 124 -2.92 8.19 -28.54
C ALA A 124 -3.47 9.09 -29.65
N GLU A 125 -2.59 9.80 -30.37
CA GLU A 125 -2.97 10.66 -31.48
C GLU A 125 -2.43 10.11 -32.80
N PHE A 126 -3.33 9.69 -33.67
CA PHE A 126 -2.99 9.28 -35.02
C PHE A 126 -3.09 10.49 -35.96
N GLY A 127 -1.95 10.92 -36.48
CA GLY A 127 -1.92 11.90 -37.57
C GLY A 127 -2.57 11.36 -38.87
N PRO A 128 -2.83 12.22 -39.86
CA PRO A 128 -3.31 11.80 -41.16
C PRO A 128 -2.38 10.74 -41.78
N GLY A 129 -2.93 9.60 -42.21
CA GLY A 129 -2.16 8.51 -42.84
C GLY A 129 -1.25 7.67 -41.92
N GLN A 130 -0.97 8.10 -40.69
CA GLN A 130 -0.18 7.34 -39.71
C GLN A 130 -0.86 6.01 -39.35
N ARG A 131 -0.18 4.87 -39.42
CA ARG A 131 -0.84 3.55 -39.22
C ARG A 131 -0.76 3.00 -37.81
N ASN A 132 0.24 3.46 -37.06
CA ASN A 132 0.46 3.03 -35.68
C ASN A 132 0.91 4.20 -34.79
N VAL A 133 0.61 4.06 -33.50
CA VAL A 133 1.07 4.94 -32.42
C VAL A 133 1.48 4.04 -31.27
N THR A 134 2.60 4.33 -30.62
CA THR A 134 3.02 3.61 -29.42
C THR A 134 2.59 4.40 -28.19
N VAL A 135 1.91 3.72 -27.26
CA VAL A 135 1.51 4.28 -25.97
C VAL A 135 1.92 3.35 -24.83
N ARG A 136 2.15 3.91 -23.66
CA ARG A 136 2.38 3.17 -22.42
C ARG A 136 1.06 2.66 -21.87
N ALA A 137 1.07 1.40 -21.47
CA ALA A 137 0.02 0.76 -20.72
C ALA A 137 0.54 0.31 -19.35
N VAL A 138 -0.29 0.44 -18.33
CA VAL A 138 0.03 0.09 -16.94
C VAL A 138 -1.06 -0.84 -16.41
N GLN A 139 -0.64 -1.88 -15.70
CA GLN A 139 -1.53 -2.88 -15.17
C GLN A 139 -2.41 -2.36 -14.03
N GLY A 140 -3.64 -2.87 -13.94
CA GLY A 140 -4.61 -2.58 -12.89
C GLY A 140 -5.52 -1.40 -13.25
N PRO A 141 -6.74 -1.33 -12.72
CA PRO A 141 -7.69 -0.28 -13.07
C PRO A 141 -7.29 1.08 -12.50
N LEU A 142 -7.53 2.14 -13.28
CA LEU A 142 -7.42 3.55 -12.84
C LEU A 142 -8.78 4.13 -12.43
N TYR A 143 -8.82 4.75 -11.25
CA TYR A 143 -9.95 5.54 -10.77
C TYR A 143 -9.60 7.02 -10.79
N GLU A 144 -10.49 7.83 -11.37
CA GLU A 144 -10.27 9.26 -11.56
C GLU A 144 -11.24 10.09 -10.74
N GLY A 145 -10.71 10.94 -9.85
CA GLY A 145 -11.48 11.95 -9.13
C GLY A 145 -12.58 11.38 -8.24
N GLU A 146 -12.36 10.20 -7.63
CA GLU A 146 -13.32 9.59 -6.73
C GLU A 146 -13.42 10.42 -5.43
N LEU A 147 -14.63 10.77 -5.02
CA LEU A 147 -14.88 11.53 -3.78
C LEU A 147 -14.61 10.63 -2.57
N ILE A 148 -13.66 11.03 -1.72
CA ILE A 148 -13.25 10.26 -0.54
C ILE A 148 -13.64 10.93 0.78
N GLY A 149 -14.07 12.20 0.73
CA GLY A 149 -14.56 12.92 1.89
C GLY A 149 -14.56 14.42 1.68
N HIS A 150 -14.76 15.15 2.79
CA HIS A 150 -14.70 16.60 2.84
C HIS A 150 -13.70 17.04 3.90
N GLY A 151 -13.07 18.19 3.67
CA GLY A 151 -12.23 18.83 4.66
C GLY A 151 -13.03 19.26 5.88
N THR A 152 -12.43 19.17 7.05
CA THR A 152 -13.05 19.53 8.33
C THR A 152 -12.43 20.77 8.96
N GLY A 153 -11.33 21.29 8.40
CA GLY A 153 -10.51 22.33 9.02
C GLY A 153 -9.78 21.88 10.29
N ARG A 154 -9.93 20.62 10.71
CA ARG A 154 -9.37 20.06 11.95
C ARG A 154 -8.20 19.14 11.63
N SER A 155 -7.26 19.06 12.56
CA SER A 155 -6.11 18.17 12.46
C SER A 155 -6.50 16.70 12.62
N GLY A 156 -5.67 15.82 12.07
CA GLY A 156 -5.84 14.36 12.16
C GLY A 156 -6.98 13.79 11.32
N LEU A 157 -7.47 14.54 10.33
CA LEU A 157 -8.47 14.03 9.39
C LEU A 157 -7.95 12.76 8.71
N THR A 158 -8.68 11.66 8.87
CA THR A 158 -8.40 10.37 8.24
C THR A 158 -9.56 9.99 7.33
N LEU A 159 -9.26 9.69 6.07
CA LEU A 159 -10.24 9.23 5.08
C LEU A 159 -9.87 7.84 4.58
N ALA A 160 -10.88 7.07 4.18
CA ALA A 160 -10.71 5.78 3.54
C ALA A 160 -10.93 5.93 2.03
N LEU A 161 -10.01 5.38 1.24
CA LEU A 161 -10.22 5.10 -0.17
C LEU A 161 -11.24 3.96 -0.27
N PRO A 162 -12.20 4.03 -1.21
CA PRO A 162 -13.21 2.98 -1.37
C PRO A 162 -12.63 1.60 -1.72
N ARG A 163 -11.40 1.57 -2.25
CA ARG A 163 -10.75 0.36 -2.79
C ARG A 163 -9.27 0.36 -2.43
N ALA A 164 -8.76 -0.82 -2.12
CA ALA A 164 -7.36 -1.10 -1.81
C ALA A 164 -7.05 -2.57 -2.18
N PRO A 165 -5.77 -2.97 -2.36
CA PRO A 165 -4.57 -2.17 -2.20
C PRO A 165 -4.31 -1.23 -3.39
N ILE A 166 -3.71 -0.08 -3.11
CA ILE A 166 -3.23 0.90 -4.10
C ILE A 166 -1.87 0.44 -4.62
N ALA A 167 -1.65 0.57 -5.92
CA ALA A 167 -0.40 0.22 -6.57
C ALA A 167 0.76 1.12 -6.10
N ALA A 168 1.98 0.59 -6.15
CA ALA A 168 3.21 1.37 -5.99
C ALA A 168 3.33 2.43 -7.08
N ASP A 169 4.03 3.52 -6.79
CA ASP A 169 4.34 4.54 -7.80
C ASP A 169 5.31 4.01 -8.84
N LEU A 170 5.13 4.49 -10.06
CA LEU A 170 6.10 4.37 -11.12
C LEU A 170 6.95 5.64 -11.14
N ALA A 171 8.20 5.54 -11.63
CA ALA A 171 9.19 6.62 -11.53
C ALA A 171 8.69 8.00 -12.01
N ASP A 172 7.82 8.01 -13.01
CA ASP A 172 7.28 9.19 -13.68
C ASP A 172 5.74 9.28 -13.61
N LEU A 173 5.09 8.33 -12.93
CA LEU A 173 3.63 8.27 -12.87
C LEU A 173 3.18 7.84 -11.46
N PRO A 174 2.67 8.79 -10.64
CA PRO A 174 2.14 8.46 -9.34
C PRO A 174 0.89 7.59 -9.48
N SER A 175 0.80 6.54 -8.66
CA SER A 175 -0.33 5.63 -8.55
C SER A 175 -1.36 6.12 -7.53
N LEU A 176 -1.05 7.16 -6.74
CA LEU A 176 -1.96 7.83 -5.83
C LEU A 176 -1.75 9.34 -5.90
N GLN A 177 -2.82 10.09 -6.09
CA GLN A 177 -2.85 11.54 -5.97
C GLN A 177 -4.10 11.94 -5.20
N ILE A 178 -3.94 12.82 -4.22
CA ILE A 178 -5.03 13.38 -3.44
C ILE A 178 -5.14 14.87 -3.78
N GLY A 179 -6.34 15.32 -4.07
CA GLY A 179 -6.64 16.72 -4.34
C GLY A 179 -7.70 17.24 -3.39
N VAL A 180 -7.50 18.44 -2.88
CA VAL A 180 -8.49 19.17 -2.08
C VAL A 180 -9.00 20.34 -2.91
N GLU A 181 -10.31 20.51 -2.96
CA GLU A 181 -10.98 21.57 -3.70
C GLU A 181 -10.41 22.94 -3.32
N ALA A 182 -10.06 23.72 -4.35
CA ALA A 182 -9.50 25.05 -4.24
C ALA A 182 -10.33 26.05 -5.07
N THR A 183 -10.43 27.29 -4.62
CA THR A 183 -10.98 28.39 -5.43
C THR A 183 -9.93 28.91 -6.41
N PRO A 184 -10.36 29.55 -7.52
CA PRO A 184 -9.44 30.21 -8.44
C PRO A 184 -8.48 31.19 -7.76
N ASP A 185 -8.93 31.90 -6.71
CA ASP A 185 -8.11 32.86 -5.95
C ASP A 185 -7.02 32.20 -5.09
N GLU A 186 -7.19 30.92 -4.73
CA GLU A 186 -6.22 30.13 -3.98
C GLU A 186 -5.13 29.51 -4.88
N VAL A 187 -5.31 29.59 -6.21
CA VAL A 187 -4.36 29.07 -7.19
C VAL A 187 -3.24 30.07 -7.42
N SER A 188 -2.04 29.72 -6.97
CA SER A 188 -0.82 30.50 -7.17
C SER A 188 0.17 29.83 -8.12
N PRO A 189 1.08 30.59 -8.75
CA PRO A 189 2.17 30.00 -9.54
C PRO A 189 2.97 28.98 -8.72
N GLY A 190 3.12 27.77 -9.26
CA GLY A 190 3.82 26.66 -8.60
C GLY A 190 2.93 25.76 -7.72
N LEU A 191 1.64 26.05 -7.58
CA LEU A 191 0.69 25.11 -7.01
C LEU A 191 0.28 24.08 -8.06
N ASP A 192 0.53 22.80 -7.79
CA ASP A 192 0.02 21.72 -8.63
C ASP A 192 -1.50 21.65 -8.47
N VAL A 193 -2.23 21.94 -9.55
CA VAL A 193 -3.70 21.94 -9.58
C VAL A 193 -4.19 21.01 -10.68
N ARG A 194 -5.24 20.26 -10.38
CA ARG A 194 -5.97 19.42 -11.33
C ARG A 194 -7.40 19.91 -11.47
N SER A 195 -7.88 20.05 -12.70
CA SER A 195 -9.30 20.29 -12.98
C SER A 195 -10.04 18.95 -13.09
N PHE A 196 -11.21 18.85 -12.47
CA PHE A 196 -12.10 17.68 -12.55
C PHE A 196 -13.54 18.11 -12.34
N ASP A 197 -14.46 17.67 -13.20
CA ASP A 197 -15.89 18.05 -13.19
C ASP A 197 -16.14 19.56 -13.05
N GLY A 198 -15.30 20.38 -13.71
CA GLY A 198 -15.42 21.84 -13.68
C GLY A 198 -14.93 22.52 -12.39
N ARG A 199 -14.36 21.77 -11.45
CA ARG A 199 -13.75 22.29 -10.21
C ARG A 199 -12.23 22.14 -10.21
N LEU A 200 -11.56 22.96 -9.42
CA LEU A 200 -10.11 22.95 -9.24
C LEU A 200 -9.75 22.23 -7.95
N PHE A 201 -8.77 21.35 -8.01
CA PHE A 201 -8.25 20.60 -6.87
C PHE A 201 -6.76 20.85 -6.75
N ALA A 202 -6.33 21.47 -5.64
CA ALA A 202 -4.92 21.57 -5.29
C ALA A 202 -4.42 20.17 -4.92
N LEU A 203 -3.39 19.69 -5.59
CA LEU A 203 -2.79 18.38 -5.33
C LEU A 203 -1.90 18.45 -4.09
N TRP A 204 -2.04 17.45 -3.25
CA TRP A 204 -1.25 17.28 -2.04
C TRP A 204 -0.14 16.28 -2.29
N THR A 205 0.96 16.41 -1.55
CA THR A 205 2.14 15.57 -1.68
C THR A 205 2.11 14.43 -0.67
N GLU A 206 2.25 13.20 -1.15
CA GLU A 206 2.43 12.06 -0.25
C GLU A 206 3.79 12.11 0.43
N VAL A 207 3.80 11.95 1.76
CA VAL A 207 5.01 11.88 2.58
C VAL A 207 5.00 10.58 3.38
N ALA A 208 6.18 10.09 3.75
CA ALA A 208 6.29 8.86 4.53
C ALA A 208 5.75 9.02 5.96
N THR A 209 5.99 10.16 6.59
CA THR A 209 5.55 10.48 7.96
C THR A 209 5.34 11.99 8.12
N HIS A 210 4.57 12.37 9.14
CA HIS A 210 4.35 13.75 9.57
C HIS A 210 5.39 14.25 10.59
N THR A 211 6.46 13.48 10.85
CA THR A 211 7.40 13.70 11.96
C THR A 211 8.51 14.72 11.68
N SER A 212 8.66 15.16 10.43
CA SER A 212 9.63 16.20 10.05
C SER A 212 9.06 17.59 10.33
N GLU A 213 9.90 18.53 10.79
CA GLU A 213 9.54 19.95 10.85
C GLU A 213 9.13 20.43 9.45
N ARG A 214 7.82 20.67 9.27
CA ARG A 214 7.22 21.15 8.02
C ARG A 214 6.51 22.46 8.27
N ALA A 215 6.49 23.32 7.27
CA ALA A 215 5.71 24.54 7.37
C ALA A 215 4.21 24.19 7.46
N PRO A 216 3.40 24.88 8.30
CA PRO A 216 1.96 24.66 8.39
C PRO A 216 1.20 24.93 7.08
N THR A 217 1.87 25.46 6.05
CA THR A 217 1.32 25.70 4.72
C THR A 217 1.62 24.57 3.73
N GLU A 218 2.49 23.62 4.07
CA GLU A 218 2.81 22.47 3.22
C GLU A 218 1.62 21.53 3.11
N ARG A 219 1.15 21.29 1.89
CA ARG A 219 0.02 20.41 1.59
C ARG A 219 0.50 18.96 1.48
N VAL A 220 0.56 18.26 2.60
CA VAL A 220 1.08 16.89 2.69
C VAL A 220 0.08 15.92 3.28
N PHE A 221 0.15 14.66 2.87
CA PHE A 221 -0.62 13.57 3.47
C PHE A 221 0.24 12.31 3.59
N VAL A 222 -0.13 11.41 4.49
CA VAL A 222 0.44 10.06 4.58
C VAL A 222 -0.61 9.08 4.06
N ALA A 223 -0.20 8.06 3.31
CA ALA A 223 -1.10 7.01 2.86
C ALA A 223 -0.70 5.63 3.38
N ASP A 224 -1.66 4.89 3.91
CA ASP A 224 -1.58 3.43 3.98
C ASP A 224 -2.19 2.88 2.69
N ARG A 225 -1.34 2.54 1.72
CA ARG A 225 -1.75 2.01 0.42
C ARG A 225 -2.32 0.59 0.51
N ILE A 226 -2.07 -0.15 1.59
CA ILE A 226 -2.58 -1.52 1.76
C ILE A 226 -4.02 -1.47 2.27
N GLU A 227 -4.28 -0.65 3.29
CA GLU A 227 -5.62 -0.46 3.85
C GLU A 227 -6.44 0.59 3.10
N GLY A 228 -5.81 1.37 2.21
CA GLY A 228 -6.44 2.48 1.52
C GLY A 228 -6.79 3.62 2.46
N ARG A 229 -5.90 4.03 3.37
CA ARG A 229 -6.15 5.15 4.28
C ARG A 229 -5.32 6.36 3.87
N VAL A 230 -5.92 7.55 3.97
CA VAL A 230 -5.27 8.84 3.75
C VAL A 230 -5.35 9.63 5.05
N LEU A 231 -4.19 9.96 5.61
CA LEU A 231 -4.04 10.69 6.86
C LEU A 231 -3.47 12.09 6.60
N PHE A 232 -4.27 13.11 6.87
CA PHE A 232 -3.83 14.49 6.88
C PHE A 232 -3.08 14.84 8.17
N PRO A 233 -2.33 15.95 8.20
CA PRO A 233 -1.46 16.29 9.32
C PRO A 233 -2.19 16.26 10.69
N PRO A 234 -1.58 15.63 11.72
CA PRO A 234 -2.14 15.57 13.06
C PRO A 234 -2.00 16.93 13.78
N ALA A 235 -2.52 17.03 15.01
CA ALA A 235 -2.21 18.18 15.85
C ALA A 235 -0.69 18.27 16.08
N GLY A 236 -0.15 19.49 16.18
CA GLY A 236 1.24 19.67 16.55
C GLY A 236 1.51 19.12 17.95
N ALA A 237 2.74 18.69 18.19
CA ALA A 237 3.19 18.31 19.53
C ALA A 237 2.98 19.49 20.50
N ASP A 238 2.59 19.18 21.74
CA ASP A 238 2.41 20.15 22.83
C ASP A 238 1.42 21.29 22.53
N GLY A 239 0.45 21.06 21.63
CA GLY A 239 -0.52 22.07 21.21
C GLY A 239 0.04 23.08 20.20
N GLY A 240 1.23 22.83 19.66
CA GLY A 240 1.83 23.61 18.58
C GLY A 240 1.08 23.49 17.25
N PRO A 241 1.52 24.23 16.22
CA PRO A 241 0.90 24.18 14.91
C PRO A 241 1.03 22.78 14.29
N SER A 242 0.03 22.40 13.51
CA SER A 242 0.04 21.18 12.70
C SER A 242 1.27 21.16 11.76
N PRO A 243 1.96 20.02 11.60
CA PRO A 243 3.12 19.87 10.71
C PRO A 243 2.70 19.75 9.24
N GLY A 244 1.90 20.70 8.77
CA GLY A 244 1.33 20.75 7.44
C GLY A 244 -0.06 21.38 7.43
N ALA A 245 -0.49 21.75 6.23
CA ALA A 245 -1.79 22.36 5.98
C ALA A 245 -2.94 21.41 6.34
N LEU A 246 -4.07 22.00 6.71
CA LEU A 246 -5.31 21.27 6.99
C LEU A 246 -6.29 21.47 5.83
N PRO A 247 -6.98 20.43 5.36
CA PRO A 247 -8.05 20.60 4.39
C PRO A 247 -9.15 21.48 4.96
N ALA A 248 -9.41 22.62 4.31
CA ALA A 248 -10.39 23.59 4.78
C ALA A 248 -11.80 22.97 4.86
N GLU A 249 -12.61 23.47 5.79
CA GLU A 249 -13.95 22.94 6.06
C GLU A 249 -14.84 22.97 4.82
N GLY A 250 -15.55 21.87 4.55
CA GLY A 250 -16.50 21.73 3.46
C GLY A 250 -15.90 21.51 2.06
N ARG A 251 -14.57 21.62 1.89
CA ARG A 251 -13.89 21.37 0.60
C ARG A 251 -13.97 19.90 0.22
N GLU A 252 -14.33 19.59 -1.02
CA GLU A 252 -14.25 18.21 -1.51
C GLU A 252 -12.81 17.70 -1.51
N ILE A 253 -12.64 16.44 -1.10
CA ILE A 253 -11.36 15.73 -1.16
C ILE A 253 -11.55 14.56 -2.11
N ARG A 254 -10.77 14.55 -3.20
CA ARG A 254 -10.86 13.55 -4.26
C ARG A 254 -9.54 12.83 -4.48
N ALA A 255 -9.64 11.57 -4.90
CA ALA A 255 -8.50 10.70 -5.17
C ALA A 255 -8.45 10.28 -6.63
N TRP A 256 -7.23 10.28 -7.20
CA TRP A 256 -6.91 9.63 -8.46
C TRP A 256 -5.92 8.52 -8.14
N TYR A 257 -6.30 7.27 -8.38
CA TYR A 257 -5.49 6.16 -7.91
C TYR A 257 -5.63 4.91 -8.76
N ARG A 258 -4.57 4.10 -8.75
CA ARG A 258 -4.49 2.82 -9.44
C ARG A 258 -4.48 1.69 -8.43
N LEU A 259 -5.31 0.66 -8.66
CA LEU A 259 -5.29 -0.53 -7.82
C LEU A 259 -4.14 -1.46 -8.18
N GLY A 260 -3.63 -2.13 -7.17
CA GLY A 260 -2.77 -3.29 -7.35
C GLY A 260 -3.51 -4.40 -8.08
N ALA A 261 -2.81 -5.06 -9.01
CA ALA A 261 -3.36 -6.20 -9.72
C ALA A 261 -2.96 -7.51 -9.05
N ALA A 262 -3.93 -8.41 -8.86
CA ALA A 262 -3.71 -9.72 -8.27
C ALA A 262 -3.01 -10.70 -9.24
N GLU A 263 -3.29 -10.57 -10.53
CA GLU A 263 -2.74 -11.45 -11.58
C GLU A 263 -1.33 -11.02 -11.98
N ASP A 264 -0.49 -11.98 -12.37
CA ASP A 264 0.86 -11.69 -12.86
C ASP A 264 0.81 -10.90 -14.17
N GLY A 265 1.25 -9.64 -14.12
CA GLY A 265 1.31 -8.76 -15.28
C GLY A 265 2.57 -8.90 -16.13
N ASN A 266 3.50 -9.78 -15.77
CA ASN A 266 4.71 -9.97 -16.56
C ASN A 266 4.41 -10.82 -17.80
N LEU A 267 4.17 -10.14 -18.93
CA LEU A 267 3.76 -10.76 -20.19
C LEU A 267 4.89 -10.79 -21.21
N ARG A 268 4.92 -11.83 -22.06
CA ARG A 268 5.76 -11.87 -23.26
C ARG A 268 5.23 -10.92 -24.34
N PRO A 269 6.08 -10.51 -25.31
CA PRO A 269 5.64 -9.79 -26.50
C PRO A 269 4.49 -10.52 -27.22
N GLY A 270 3.57 -9.76 -27.80
CA GLY A 270 2.46 -10.28 -28.60
C GLY A 270 1.31 -10.92 -27.83
N LEU A 271 1.33 -10.93 -26.49
CA LEU A 271 0.23 -11.48 -25.69
C LEU A 271 -0.88 -10.46 -25.45
N LEU A 272 -0.55 -9.19 -25.22
CA LEU A 272 -1.50 -8.12 -24.89
C LEU A 272 -2.14 -7.56 -26.18
N THR A 273 -3.22 -8.20 -26.64
CA THR A 273 -3.79 -7.96 -27.98
C THR A 273 -5.28 -7.56 -28.00
N ARG A 274 -6.03 -7.86 -26.94
CA ARG A 274 -7.48 -7.61 -26.86
C ARG A 274 -7.74 -6.22 -26.31
N ILE A 275 -8.47 -5.39 -27.05
CA ILE A 275 -8.98 -4.09 -26.58
C ILE A 275 -10.39 -4.26 -26.02
N VAL A 276 -10.66 -3.71 -24.84
CA VAL A 276 -11.97 -3.71 -24.19
C VAL A 276 -12.59 -2.33 -24.29
N GLY A 277 -13.61 -2.16 -25.15
CA GLY A 277 -14.38 -0.91 -25.27
C GLY A 277 -13.68 0.22 -26.04
N GLY A 278 -12.93 -0.09 -27.10
CA GLY A 278 -12.21 0.90 -27.92
C GLY A 278 -12.88 1.26 -29.26
N PRO A 279 -12.31 2.23 -30.00
CA PRO A 279 -12.76 2.58 -31.35
C PRO A 279 -12.75 1.38 -32.31
N PRO A 280 -13.73 1.28 -33.23
CA PRO A 280 -13.79 0.17 -34.18
C PRO A 280 -12.56 0.15 -35.11
N GLY A 281 -12.06 -1.06 -35.40
CA GLY A 281 -10.90 -1.26 -36.28
C GLY A 281 -9.53 -0.95 -35.65
N LEU A 282 -9.48 -0.60 -34.36
CA LEU A 282 -8.25 -0.48 -33.60
C LEU A 282 -7.79 -1.87 -33.13
N ARG A 283 -6.48 -2.13 -33.20
CA ARG A 283 -5.80 -3.31 -32.67
C ARG A 283 -4.68 -2.86 -31.75
N ALA A 284 -4.32 -3.72 -30.80
CA ALA A 284 -3.21 -3.49 -29.89
C ALA A 284 -2.25 -4.66 -29.96
N GLU A 285 -0.96 -4.40 -29.76
CA GLU A 285 0.03 -5.43 -29.47
C GLU A 285 1.17 -4.85 -28.64
N ASN A 286 1.69 -5.61 -27.68
CA ASN A 286 2.91 -5.25 -26.98
C ASN A 286 4.15 -5.79 -27.72
N LEU A 287 5.04 -4.91 -28.15
CA LEU A 287 6.28 -5.30 -28.86
C LEU A 287 7.40 -5.73 -27.90
N THR A 288 7.30 -5.33 -26.63
CA THR A 288 8.24 -5.69 -25.57
C THR A 288 7.54 -6.48 -24.48
N HIS A 289 8.32 -7.09 -23.58
CA HIS A 289 7.77 -7.67 -22.37
C HIS A 289 7.03 -6.61 -21.56
N ALA A 290 5.89 -6.99 -20.98
CA ALA A 290 5.37 -6.28 -19.83
C ALA A 290 6.17 -6.73 -18.61
N THR A 291 6.66 -5.77 -17.84
CA THR A 291 7.58 -6.04 -16.73
C THR A 291 7.25 -5.18 -15.52
N GLY A 292 7.70 -5.64 -14.36
CA GLY A 292 7.65 -4.90 -13.11
C GLY A 292 6.49 -5.28 -12.20
N TRP A 293 5.64 -6.24 -12.61
CA TRP A 293 4.61 -6.72 -11.69
C TRP A 293 5.26 -7.42 -10.50
N ARG A 294 4.80 -7.05 -9.31
CA ARG A 294 5.09 -7.75 -8.04
C ARG A 294 3.82 -7.77 -7.20
N PRO A 295 3.48 -8.90 -6.55
CA PRO A 295 2.38 -8.93 -5.62
C PRO A 295 2.68 -8.02 -4.42
N GLN A 296 1.64 -7.72 -3.64
CA GLN A 296 1.82 -7.06 -2.36
C GLN A 296 2.81 -7.85 -1.49
N GLU A 297 3.68 -7.14 -0.77
CA GLU A 297 4.62 -7.80 0.13
C GLU A 297 3.87 -8.55 1.24
N THR A 298 4.29 -9.80 1.47
CA THR A 298 3.79 -10.62 2.58
C THR A 298 4.41 -10.18 3.90
N LEU A 299 3.77 -10.53 5.01
CA LEU A 299 4.34 -10.27 6.33
C LEU A 299 5.72 -10.92 6.51
N ASP A 300 5.88 -12.18 6.10
CA ASP A 300 7.16 -12.87 6.13
C ASP A 300 8.25 -12.14 5.33
N GLY A 301 7.89 -11.61 4.16
CA GLY A 301 8.80 -10.79 3.34
C GLY A 301 9.24 -9.52 4.08
N ALA A 302 8.29 -8.84 4.70
CA ALA A 302 8.56 -7.64 5.49
C ALA A 302 9.40 -7.93 6.74
N LEU A 303 9.21 -9.09 7.38
CA LEU A 303 10.02 -9.55 8.52
C LEU A 303 11.47 -9.81 8.12
N LEU A 304 11.69 -10.43 6.96
CA LEU A 304 13.04 -10.63 6.43
C LEU A 304 13.71 -9.30 6.06
N ARG A 305 12.92 -8.31 5.61
CA ARG A 305 13.40 -6.98 5.23
C ARG A 305 13.61 -6.05 6.43
N GLY A 306 12.80 -6.15 7.48
CA GLY A 306 12.77 -5.21 8.60
C GLY A 306 14.13 -4.93 9.26
N PRO A 307 14.90 -5.95 9.67
CA PRO A 307 16.23 -5.77 10.26
C PRO A 307 17.21 -5.04 9.32
N ALA A 308 17.02 -5.21 8.01
CA ALA A 308 17.83 -4.57 6.99
C ALA A 308 17.44 -3.10 6.77
N ALA A 309 16.14 -2.79 6.80
CA ALA A 309 15.63 -1.42 6.70
C ALA A 309 16.06 -0.57 7.91
N LEU A 310 16.02 -1.15 9.12
CA LEU A 310 16.46 -0.50 10.36
C LEU A 310 17.96 -0.17 10.38
N ARG A 311 18.80 -1.00 9.74
CA ARG A 311 20.24 -0.72 9.65
C ARG A 311 20.56 0.41 8.68
N ALA A 312 19.71 0.66 7.69
CA ALA A 312 19.94 1.66 6.67
C ALA A 312 19.49 3.07 7.07
N SER A 313 18.58 3.25 8.03
CA SER A 313 18.13 4.56 8.57
C SER A 313 18.00 5.68 7.52
N GLY A 314 17.46 5.38 6.34
CA GLY A 314 17.29 6.34 5.24
C GLY A 314 18.59 6.82 4.56
N ARG A 315 19.73 6.18 4.82
CA ARG A 315 21.04 6.48 4.23
C ARG A 315 21.59 5.25 3.51
N VAL A 316 22.11 5.49 2.32
CA VAL A 316 22.74 4.45 1.49
C VAL A 316 24.24 4.67 1.58
N ILE A 317 24.94 3.85 2.37
CA ILE A 317 26.36 4.07 2.70
C ILE A 317 27.22 2.98 2.07
N THR A 318 26.80 1.73 2.15
CA THR A 318 27.55 0.59 1.62
C THR A 318 27.09 0.22 0.22
N ALA A 319 27.94 -0.46 -0.56
CA ALA A 319 27.58 -1.04 -1.86
C ALA A 319 26.30 -1.89 -1.77
N ARG A 320 26.16 -2.67 -0.69
CA ARG A 320 24.97 -3.50 -0.44
C ARG A 320 23.71 -2.68 -0.21
N ASP A 321 23.83 -1.48 0.36
CA ASP A 321 22.69 -0.58 0.52
C ASP A 321 22.22 -0.05 -0.85
N TYR A 322 23.15 0.29 -1.74
CA TYR A 322 22.83 0.71 -3.11
C TYR A 322 22.17 -0.41 -3.92
N GLU A 323 22.68 -1.64 -3.81
CA GLU A 323 22.06 -2.82 -4.42
C GLU A 323 20.63 -3.03 -3.93
N ARG A 324 20.43 -2.91 -2.62
CA ARG A 324 19.12 -3.08 -2.00
C ARG A 324 18.15 -1.98 -2.44
N LEU A 325 18.58 -0.72 -2.46
CA LEU A 325 17.75 0.38 -2.97
C LEU A 325 17.36 0.16 -4.44
N ALA A 326 18.28 -0.34 -5.27
CA ALA A 326 17.97 -0.64 -6.67
C ALA A 326 16.94 -1.78 -6.81
N LEU A 327 17.06 -2.85 -6.00
CA LEU A 327 16.08 -3.95 -5.96
C LEU A 327 14.70 -3.54 -5.46
N ASP A 328 14.60 -2.40 -4.76
CA ASP A 328 13.31 -1.86 -4.34
C ASP A 328 12.50 -1.35 -5.53
N HIS A 329 13.15 -1.05 -6.66
CA HIS A 329 12.48 -0.69 -7.90
C HIS A 329 11.88 -1.93 -8.61
N GLY A 330 10.60 -1.88 -9.00
CA GLY A 330 9.87 -3.06 -9.50
C GLY A 330 10.43 -3.67 -10.78
N GLY A 331 11.10 -2.88 -11.62
CA GLY A 331 11.73 -3.37 -12.85
C GLY A 331 13.08 -4.07 -12.66
N VAL A 332 13.65 -4.07 -11.44
CA VAL A 332 15.01 -4.56 -11.21
C VAL A 332 15.00 -5.97 -10.61
N GLY A 333 15.28 -6.97 -11.45
CA GLY A 333 15.42 -8.36 -11.01
C GLY A 333 16.77 -8.70 -10.36
N ARG A 334 17.80 -7.88 -10.59
CA ARG A 334 19.14 -8.04 -10.03
C ARG A 334 19.85 -6.69 -9.99
N ALA A 335 20.53 -6.39 -8.89
CA ALA A 335 21.39 -5.22 -8.75
C ALA A 335 22.78 -5.64 -8.26
N ARG A 336 23.81 -4.95 -8.74
CA ARG A 336 25.18 -5.05 -8.23
C ARG A 336 25.77 -3.65 -8.16
N ALA A 337 26.23 -3.23 -7.00
CA ALA A 337 26.92 -1.96 -6.81
C ALA A 337 28.40 -2.18 -7.02
N ILE A 338 29.01 -1.26 -7.75
CA ILE A 338 30.45 -1.21 -7.97
C ILE A 338 30.97 0.02 -7.26
N THR A 339 31.89 -0.19 -6.32
CA THR A 339 32.60 0.91 -5.66
C THR A 339 33.73 1.37 -6.57
N ALA A 340 33.82 2.67 -6.81
CA ALA A 340 35.03 3.28 -7.38
C ALA A 340 36.12 3.34 -6.31
N ALA A 341 36.60 2.17 -5.89
CA ALA A 341 37.82 2.03 -5.14
C ALA A 341 38.73 1.14 -6.01
N SER A 342 39.67 1.82 -6.66
CA SER A 342 40.85 1.28 -7.34
C SER A 342 41.69 0.41 -6.43
#